data_AF-A0A525WG11-F1
#
_entry.id   AF-A0A525WG11-F1
#
_cell.length_a   1.000
_cell.length_b   1.000
_cell.length_c   1.000
_cell.angle_alpha   90.00
_cell.angle_beta   90.00
_cell.angle_gamma   90.00
#
_symmetry.space_group_name_H-M   'P 1'
#
loop_
_entity.id
_entity.type
_entity.pdbx_description
1 polymer ?
#
loop_
_entity_poly.entity_id
_entity_poly.type
_entity_poly.pdbx_seq_one_letter_code
_entity_poly.pdbx_strand_id
1 'polypeptide(L)'
;MSFSKRYLLTLLMTAGLGLSGMNAEAIVNVQCPGDTNGDGVSDTPGIECRHLSGGDGFIRMADGRAGLYIFGFSNLTGRPIAESLSWGTLAAQFAAPTLYFKEGDKVYLTLSNAGTVMRPDLFDPHSVHWHGFPNAGSVYDGEPEASISINPSSSLTYYYEPVEVGTFMYHCHVEAAEHMQMGMLGNLYVLPKQNDLPNGTLLGTHQHQTGNKYVYNDGDGSTRYDVEFPLQIGSMDPVFHDLHLGVQPLPFANLLDTYPMLNGRGYPDTVNNSPTGLPAPEEKVAANYRSANVTSNPQSSLIQAQAGQKILLRISNLNITTFYSLSAMGLPMKVVGTGAHILKGPNGLPAYYDTNSVTLGGGEAMDVIIDTTGVPAGTYFLYSTNLNYLSNNTEDFGGMMTEIHITL
;
A
#
# COMPACT_ATOMS: atom_id res chain seq x y z
N MET A 1 -77.23 34.68 -40.99
CA MET A 1 -75.88 35.23 -40.81
C MET A 1 -75.04 34.22 -40.06
N SER A 2 -74.11 33.60 -40.79
CA SER A 2 -73.18 32.57 -40.36
C SER A 2 -71.88 33.25 -39.93
N PHE A 3 -71.28 32.84 -38.82
CA PHE A 3 -69.88 33.16 -38.53
C PHE A 3 -69.15 31.89 -38.11
N SER A 4 -68.09 31.60 -38.86
CA SER A 4 -67.33 30.36 -38.84
C SER A 4 -66.24 30.40 -37.77
N LYS A 5 -65.97 29.25 -37.15
CA LYS A 5 -64.79 29.02 -36.32
C LYS A 5 -63.54 29.13 -37.19
N ARG A 6 -62.60 30.01 -36.83
CA ARG A 6 -61.22 29.99 -37.34
C ARG A 6 -60.30 29.45 -36.25
N TYR A 7 -59.77 28.25 -36.48
CA TYR A 7 -58.63 27.71 -35.77
C TYR A 7 -57.38 28.41 -36.29
N LEU A 8 -56.60 29.01 -35.38
CA LEU A 8 -55.29 29.55 -35.68
C LEU A 8 -54.27 28.41 -35.60
N LEU A 9 -53.71 28.02 -36.74
CA LEU A 9 -52.59 27.08 -36.85
C LEU A 9 -51.41 27.60 -36.02
N THR A 10 -51.00 26.86 -34.99
CA THR A 10 -49.72 27.07 -34.31
C THR A 10 -48.66 26.36 -35.15
N LEU A 11 -47.76 27.14 -35.75
CA LEU A 11 -46.62 26.65 -36.50
C LEU A 11 -45.62 26.04 -35.50
N LEU A 12 -45.57 24.71 -35.36
CA LEU A 12 -44.46 24.04 -34.68
C LEU A 12 -43.22 24.15 -35.59
N MET A 13 -42.28 25.01 -35.22
CA MET A 13 -40.90 24.89 -35.70
C MET A 13 -40.31 23.62 -35.10
N THR A 14 -40.21 22.56 -35.91
CA THR A 14 -39.30 21.44 -35.66
C THR A 14 -37.87 21.93 -35.90
N ALA A 15 -37.26 22.55 -34.88
CA ALA A 15 -35.81 22.67 -34.81
C ALA A 15 -35.26 21.27 -34.51
N GLY A 16 -34.76 20.60 -35.54
CA GLY A 16 -33.98 19.38 -35.40
C GLY A 16 -32.69 19.69 -34.65
N LEU A 17 -32.72 19.57 -33.33
CA LEU A 17 -31.54 19.39 -32.52
C LEU A 17 -31.04 17.97 -32.78
N GLY A 18 -30.13 17.84 -33.74
CA GLY A 18 -29.22 16.70 -33.81
C GLY A 18 -28.30 16.74 -32.59
N LEU A 19 -28.84 16.39 -31.43
CA LEU A 19 -28.04 15.95 -30.29
C LEU A 19 -27.55 14.55 -30.65
N SER A 20 -26.41 14.48 -31.34
CA SER A 20 -25.54 13.32 -31.23
C SER A 20 -25.38 13.04 -29.74
N GLY A 21 -25.86 11.88 -29.28
CA GLY A 21 -25.71 11.48 -27.89
C GLY A 21 -24.26 11.63 -27.49
N MET A 22 -23.99 12.59 -26.61
CA MET A 22 -22.73 12.63 -25.90
C MET A 22 -22.76 11.39 -25.02
N ASN A 23 -22.01 10.37 -25.39
CA ASN A 23 -21.70 9.28 -24.47
C ASN A 23 -21.09 9.97 -23.24
N ALA A 24 -21.75 9.85 -22.08
CA ALA A 24 -21.14 10.21 -20.83
C ALA A 24 -20.04 9.17 -20.56
N GLU A 25 -18.85 9.42 -21.10
CA GLU A 25 -17.68 8.64 -20.72
C GLU A 25 -17.28 9.08 -19.31
N ALA A 26 -17.06 8.12 -18.42
CA ALA A 26 -16.49 8.39 -17.13
C ALA A 26 -15.04 8.84 -17.34
N ILE A 27 -14.80 10.15 -17.27
CA ILE A 27 -13.47 10.72 -17.49
C ILE A 27 -12.70 10.64 -16.18
N VAL A 28 -11.73 9.74 -16.13
CA VAL A 28 -10.68 9.78 -15.10
C VAL A 28 -9.87 11.05 -15.30
N ASN A 29 -9.87 11.91 -14.29
CA ASN A 29 -9.05 13.11 -14.24
C ASN A 29 -7.89 12.91 -13.27
N VAL A 30 -6.69 13.21 -13.72
CA VAL A 30 -5.44 13.12 -12.96
C VAL A 30 -4.83 14.51 -12.95
N GLN A 31 -4.58 15.06 -11.76
CA GLN A 31 -3.83 16.29 -11.62
C GLN A 31 -2.36 15.95 -11.41
N CYS A 32 -1.49 16.37 -12.32
CA CYS A 32 -0.05 16.28 -12.17
C CYS A 32 0.63 17.56 -12.66
N PRO A 33 0.89 18.53 -11.77
CA PRO A 33 1.59 19.75 -12.17
C PRO A 33 2.99 19.44 -12.68
N GLY A 34 3.37 20.06 -13.80
CA GLY A 34 4.69 19.87 -14.39
C GLY A 34 4.84 18.59 -15.23
N ASP A 35 3.78 17.81 -15.43
CA ASP A 35 3.74 16.78 -16.46
C ASP A 35 3.63 17.43 -17.85
N THR A 36 4.67 17.31 -18.65
CA THR A 36 4.73 17.90 -20.00
C THR A 36 4.42 16.92 -21.12
N ASN A 37 4.33 15.62 -20.82
CA ASN A 37 4.22 14.55 -21.83
C ASN A 37 2.91 13.74 -21.71
N GLY A 38 2.13 13.97 -20.65
CA GLY A 38 0.83 13.34 -20.39
C GLY A 38 0.90 11.93 -19.80
N ASP A 39 2.04 11.50 -19.26
CA ASP A 39 2.23 10.18 -18.64
C ASP A 39 1.79 10.12 -17.16
N GLY A 40 1.37 11.24 -16.58
CA GLY A 40 0.95 11.34 -15.19
C GLY A 40 2.12 11.37 -14.19
N VAL A 41 3.34 11.63 -14.66
CA VAL A 41 4.56 11.83 -13.87
C VAL A 41 5.06 13.27 -14.07
N SER A 42 5.45 13.94 -12.99
CA SER A 42 5.94 15.32 -13.11
C SER A 42 7.38 15.34 -13.62
N ASP A 43 7.66 16.25 -14.55
CA ASP A 43 9.03 16.56 -14.99
C ASP A 43 9.70 17.62 -14.08
N THR A 44 8.99 18.11 -13.05
CA THR A 44 9.46 19.18 -12.17
C THR A 44 10.03 18.61 -10.87
N PRO A 45 11.30 18.88 -10.53
CA PRO A 45 11.89 18.43 -9.27
C PRO A 45 11.10 18.87 -8.04
N GLY A 46 10.87 17.95 -7.11
CA GLY A 46 10.12 18.19 -5.87
C GLY A 46 8.60 18.19 -6.04
N ILE A 47 8.08 17.82 -7.22
CA ILE A 47 6.67 17.50 -7.41
C ILE A 47 6.58 16.01 -7.74
N GLU A 48 5.83 15.27 -6.93
CA GLU A 48 5.68 13.82 -7.08
C GLU A 48 4.24 13.48 -7.42
N CYS A 49 4.01 12.94 -8.61
CA CYS A 49 2.69 12.45 -9.01
C CYS A 49 2.63 10.94 -8.89
N ARG A 50 1.55 10.43 -8.29
CA ARG A 50 1.27 9.00 -8.19
C ARG A 50 -0.17 8.76 -8.57
N HIS A 51 -0.44 7.59 -9.12
CA HIS A 51 -1.78 7.17 -9.50
C HIS A 51 -2.03 5.76 -8.98
N LEU A 52 -3.05 5.61 -8.15
CA LEU A 52 -3.57 4.34 -7.67
C LEU A 52 -4.95 4.06 -8.30
N SER A 53 -5.26 2.78 -8.45
CA SER A 53 -6.66 2.35 -8.54
C SER A 53 -7.09 1.68 -7.24
N GLY A 54 -8.38 1.80 -6.90
CA GLY A 54 -9.06 0.97 -5.91
C GLY A 54 -10.10 0.10 -6.61
N GLY A 55 -10.22 -1.16 -6.21
CA GLY A 55 -11.19 -2.10 -6.75
C GLY A 55 -10.98 -3.50 -6.18
N ASP A 56 -11.55 -4.51 -6.83
CA ASP A 56 -11.44 -5.89 -6.40
C ASP A 56 -10.37 -6.70 -7.16
N GLY A 57 -10.21 -7.96 -6.75
CA GLY A 57 -9.32 -8.92 -7.36
C GLY A 57 -9.23 -10.19 -6.54
N PHE A 58 -8.16 -10.95 -6.77
CA PHE A 58 -7.85 -12.17 -6.04
C PHE A 58 -6.39 -12.14 -5.64
N ILE A 59 -6.04 -12.82 -4.54
CA ILE A 59 -4.65 -13.11 -4.17
C ILE A 59 -4.41 -14.60 -4.08
N ARG A 60 -3.15 -14.99 -4.27
CA ARG A 60 -2.72 -16.37 -4.12
C ARG A 60 -2.35 -16.62 -2.66
N MET A 61 -2.74 -17.78 -2.15
CA MET A 61 -2.31 -18.27 -0.85
C MET A 61 -1.31 -19.43 -1.00
N ALA A 62 -0.37 -19.54 -0.07
CA ALA A 62 0.74 -20.50 -0.13
C ALA A 62 0.32 -21.96 0.09
N ASP A 63 -0.84 -22.19 0.70
CA ASP A 63 -1.50 -23.49 0.88
C ASP A 63 -2.10 -24.06 -0.42
N GLY A 64 -2.09 -23.28 -1.52
CA GLY A 64 -2.56 -23.74 -2.83
C GLY A 64 -4.07 -23.74 -3.00
N ARG A 65 -4.84 -23.13 -2.08
CA ARG A 65 -6.27 -22.89 -2.32
C ARG A 65 -6.50 -22.03 -3.57
N ALA A 66 -7.71 -22.10 -4.10
CA ALA A 66 -8.21 -21.12 -5.06
C ALA A 66 -8.06 -19.69 -4.51
N GLY A 67 -7.88 -18.73 -5.41
CA GLY A 67 -7.58 -17.35 -5.07
C GLY A 67 -8.55 -16.79 -4.04
N LEU A 68 -8.02 -16.14 -3.01
CA LEU A 68 -8.84 -15.44 -2.02
C LEU A 68 -9.32 -14.13 -2.65
N TYR A 69 -10.64 -13.92 -2.71
CA TYR A 69 -11.22 -12.68 -3.21
C TYR A 69 -10.84 -11.51 -2.30
N ILE A 70 -10.41 -10.39 -2.85
CA ILE A 70 -9.94 -9.23 -2.08
C ILE A 70 -10.41 -7.91 -2.69
N PHE A 71 -10.36 -6.87 -1.86
CA PHE A 71 -10.26 -5.49 -2.32
C PHE A 71 -8.83 -5.03 -2.17
N GLY A 72 -8.42 -4.05 -2.95
CA GLY A 72 -7.06 -3.55 -2.82
C GLY A 72 -6.77 -2.36 -3.69
N PHE A 73 -5.55 -1.86 -3.53
CA PHE A 73 -5.02 -0.84 -4.42
C PHE A 73 -4.08 -1.47 -5.44
N SER A 74 -3.92 -0.80 -6.59
CA SER A 74 -2.88 -1.14 -7.56
C SER A 74 -2.27 0.11 -8.18
N ASN A 75 -1.00 0.03 -8.58
CA ASN A 75 -0.28 1.16 -9.13
C ASN A 75 -0.60 1.37 -10.61
N LEU A 76 -1.11 2.57 -10.93
CA LEU A 76 -1.38 3.04 -12.28
C LEU A 76 -0.41 4.14 -12.75
N THR A 77 0.55 4.54 -11.92
CA THR A 77 1.52 5.60 -12.26
C THR A 77 2.26 5.26 -13.56
N GLY A 78 2.35 6.23 -14.49
CA GLY A 78 2.97 6.05 -15.80
C GLY A 78 2.13 5.28 -16.82
N ARG A 79 0.90 4.87 -16.47
CA ARG A 79 -0.03 4.25 -17.43
C ARG A 79 -0.87 5.31 -18.14
N PRO A 80 -1.32 5.06 -19.38
CA PRO A 80 -2.21 5.99 -20.07
C PRO A 80 -3.48 6.26 -19.27
N ILE A 81 -3.73 7.54 -18.95
CA ILE A 81 -4.85 7.97 -18.10
C ILE A 81 -6.21 7.48 -18.64
N ALA A 82 -6.38 7.51 -19.97
CA ALA A 82 -7.59 7.03 -20.64
C ALA A 82 -7.87 5.52 -20.43
N GLU A 83 -6.86 4.74 -20.06
CA GLU A 83 -6.97 3.30 -19.82
C GLU A 83 -7.06 2.94 -18.33
N SER A 84 -7.06 3.93 -17.42
CA SER A 84 -6.93 3.72 -15.96
C SER A 84 -7.91 2.70 -15.40
N LEU A 85 -9.21 2.82 -15.71
CA LEU A 85 -10.23 1.89 -15.20
C LEU A 85 -10.01 0.47 -15.74
N SER A 86 -9.63 0.33 -17.01
CA SER A 86 -9.36 -0.99 -17.61
C SER A 86 -8.14 -1.66 -17.02
N TRP A 87 -7.13 -0.87 -16.62
CA TRP A 87 -5.93 -1.36 -15.93
C TRP A 87 -6.16 -1.63 -14.45
N GLY A 88 -7.08 -0.91 -13.80
CA GLY A 88 -7.43 -1.07 -12.39
C GLY A 88 -8.46 -2.17 -12.11
N THR A 89 -9.22 -2.59 -13.12
CA THR A 89 -10.19 -3.69 -13.00
C THR A 89 -9.48 -5.01 -12.64
N LEU A 90 -9.94 -5.71 -11.60
CA LEU A 90 -9.31 -6.94 -11.07
C LEU A 90 -7.83 -6.79 -10.69
N ALA A 91 -7.35 -5.56 -10.50
CA ALA A 91 -5.94 -5.29 -10.29
C ALA A 91 -5.53 -5.27 -8.81
N ALA A 92 -6.46 -5.46 -7.88
CA ALA A 92 -6.19 -5.42 -6.44
C ALA A 92 -4.94 -6.24 -6.06
N GLN A 93 -4.11 -5.64 -5.21
CA GLN A 93 -2.89 -6.25 -4.69
C GLN A 93 -2.91 -6.23 -3.17
N PHE A 94 -2.31 -7.26 -2.57
CA PHE A 94 -1.99 -7.30 -1.15
C PHE A 94 -0.56 -7.83 -0.95
N ALA A 95 0.34 -7.11 -0.27
CA ALA A 95 0.19 -5.73 0.18
C ALA A 95 -0.08 -4.76 -1.00
N ALA A 96 -0.77 -3.65 -0.72
CA ALA A 96 -0.95 -2.59 -1.69
C ALA A 96 0.42 -1.95 -2.07
N PRO A 97 0.51 -1.22 -3.21
CA PRO A 97 1.78 -0.63 -3.65
C PRO A 97 2.44 0.22 -2.56
N THR A 98 3.70 -0.06 -2.24
CA THR A 98 4.47 0.77 -1.31
C THR A 98 4.74 2.13 -1.96
N LEU A 99 4.38 3.20 -1.27
CA LEU A 99 4.61 4.57 -1.70
C LEU A 99 5.88 5.14 -1.09
N TYR A 100 6.66 5.86 -1.89
CA TYR A 100 7.92 6.49 -1.49
C TYR A 100 7.91 7.96 -1.89
N PHE A 101 8.21 8.83 -0.93
CA PHE A 101 8.35 10.27 -1.11
C PHE A 101 9.57 10.79 -0.33
N LYS A 102 10.06 11.96 -0.67
CA LYS A 102 11.05 12.69 0.14
C LYS A 102 10.36 13.74 0.99
N GLU A 103 10.99 14.05 2.11
CA GLU A 103 10.59 15.16 2.97
C GLU A 103 10.55 16.48 2.19
N GLY A 104 9.39 17.13 2.18
CA GLY A 104 9.14 18.40 1.51
C GLY A 104 8.72 18.29 0.04
N ASP A 105 8.54 17.09 -0.49
CA ASP A 105 7.95 16.91 -1.82
C ASP A 105 6.51 17.44 -1.83
N LYS A 106 6.07 17.93 -2.99
CA LYS A 106 4.66 18.25 -3.25
C LYS A 106 4.02 17.06 -3.94
N VAL A 107 3.23 16.30 -3.19
CA VAL A 107 2.68 15.02 -3.64
C VAL A 107 1.27 15.21 -4.17
N TYR A 108 1.04 14.76 -5.41
CA TYR A 108 -0.26 14.67 -6.05
C TYR A 108 -0.60 13.19 -6.26
N LEU A 109 -1.43 12.63 -5.37
CA LEU A 109 -1.82 11.23 -5.43
C LEU A 109 -3.23 11.12 -5.99
N THR A 110 -3.38 10.57 -7.18
CA THR A 110 -4.71 10.30 -7.75
C THR A 110 -5.19 8.90 -7.38
N LEU A 111 -6.42 8.79 -6.89
CA LEU A 111 -7.13 7.53 -6.77
C LEU A 111 -8.22 7.45 -7.85
N SER A 112 -8.20 6.41 -8.67
CA SER A 112 -9.31 6.04 -9.56
C SER A 112 -10.04 4.82 -9.02
N ASN A 113 -11.35 4.92 -8.80
CA ASN A 113 -12.13 3.77 -8.37
C ASN A 113 -12.54 2.95 -9.61
N ALA A 114 -11.93 1.78 -9.78
CA ALA A 114 -12.23 0.83 -10.86
C ALA A 114 -13.51 0.02 -10.62
N GLY A 115 -14.05 0.06 -9.39
CA GLY A 115 -15.19 -0.72 -8.95
C GLY A 115 -14.85 -2.19 -8.72
N THR A 116 -15.89 -2.97 -8.41
CA THR A 116 -15.79 -4.37 -8.04
C THR A 116 -16.48 -5.25 -9.08
N VAL A 117 -15.76 -5.73 -10.09
CA VAL A 117 -16.41 -6.45 -11.22
C VAL A 117 -16.86 -7.86 -10.85
N MET A 118 -16.29 -8.47 -9.80
CA MET A 118 -16.79 -9.75 -9.27
C MET A 118 -18.01 -9.56 -8.37
N ARG A 119 -18.19 -8.36 -7.82
CA ARG A 119 -19.33 -7.95 -6.99
C ARG A 119 -19.98 -6.70 -7.60
N PRO A 120 -20.60 -6.81 -8.79
CA PRO A 120 -21.18 -5.65 -9.49
C PRO A 120 -22.41 -5.08 -8.77
N ASP A 121 -22.90 -5.76 -7.74
CA ASP A 121 -23.93 -5.30 -6.81
C ASP A 121 -23.39 -4.32 -5.76
N LEU A 122 -22.06 -4.24 -5.58
CA LEU A 122 -21.42 -3.26 -4.70
C LEU A 122 -21.04 -2.00 -5.47
N PHE A 123 -21.42 -0.85 -4.91
CA PHE A 123 -21.12 0.48 -5.45
C PHE A 123 -20.23 1.26 -4.51
N ASP A 124 -19.35 0.55 -3.82
CA ASP A 124 -18.55 1.11 -2.74
C ASP A 124 -17.63 2.20 -3.27
N PRO A 125 -17.66 3.37 -2.63
CA PRO A 125 -16.62 4.34 -2.86
C PRO A 125 -15.32 3.86 -2.20
N HIS A 126 -14.20 4.45 -2.58
CA HIS A 126 -12.93 4.22 -1.91
C HIS A 126 -12.28 5.56 -1.54
N SER A 127 -11.37 5.53 -0.57
CA SER A 127 -10.53 6.68 -0.19
C SER A 127 -9.08 6.23 0.01
N VAL A 128 -8.17 7.19 0.14
CA VAL A 128 -6.80 6.96 0.62
C VAL A 128 -6.58 7.83 1.85
N HIS A 129 -6.29 7.19 2.98
CA HIS A 129 -5.96 7.84 4.24
C HIS A 129 -4.57 7.46 4.71
N TRP A 130 -3.76 8.45 5.10
CA TRP A 130 -2.39 8.27 5.61
C TRP A 130 -2.37 8.35 7.13
N HIS A 131 -1.83 7.34 7.80
CA HIS A 131 -1.72 7.34 9.27
C HIS A 131 -0.76 8.40 9.77
N GLY A 132 -1.14 9.16 10.79
CA GLY A 132 -0.24 10.08 11.50
C GLY A 132 0.24 11.28 10.69
N PHE A 133 -0.43 11.60 9.58
CA PHE A 133 0.01 12.64 8.66
C PHE A 133 -0.74 13.97 8.85
N PRO A 134 -0.04 15.12 8.92
CA PRO A 134 -0.70 16.43 8.90
C PRO A 134 -1.11 16.80 7.46
N ASN A 135 -2.37 16.51 7.11
CA ASN A 135 -2.91 16.80 5.79
C ASN A 135 -2.97 18.30 5.47
N ALA A 136 -2.82 18.65 4.19
CA ALA A 136 -2.92 20.04 3.72
C ALA A 136 -4.33 20.65 3.92
N GLY A 137 -5.34 19.79 4.03
CA GLY A 137 -6.70 20.12 4.42
C GLY A 137 -7.51 18.85 4.64
N SER A 138 -8.55 18.92 5.46
CA SER A 138 -9.37 17.74 5.81
C SER A 138 -9.94 17.04 4.57
N VAL A 139 -10.26 17.78 3.50
CA VAL A 139 -10.81 17.21 2.26
C VAL A 139 -9.90 16.16 1.59
N TYR A 140 -8.58 16.20 1.89
CA TYR A 140 -7.56 15.31 1.35
C TYR A 140 -7.07 14.25 2.34
N ASP A 141 -7.69 14.13 3.50
CA ASP A 141 -7.25 13.17 4.52
C ASP A 141 -7.74 11.74 4.20
N GLY A 142 -8.85 11.61 3.48
CA GLY A 142 -9.48 10.33 3.17
C GLY A 142 -10.19 9.67 4.35
N GLU A 143 -10.29 10.34 5.50
CA GLU A 143 -11.05 9.90 6.66
C GLU A 143 -12.57 10.14 6.46
N PRO A 144 -13.43 9.45 7.22
CA PRO A 144 -14.86 9.62 7.06
C PRO A 144 -15.30 11.02 7.50
N GLU A 145 -16.51 11.42 7.11
CA GLU A 145 -17.16 12.70 7.45
C GLU A 145 -16.54 14.01 6.91
N ALA A 146 -15.21 14.18 6.86
CA ALA A 146 -14.58 15.46 6.46
C ALA A 146 -13.76 15.39 5.15
N SER A 147 -13.63 14.19 4.57
CA SER A 147 -13.00 13.95 3.27
C SER A 147 -13.97 13.54 2.16
N ILE A 148 -13.45 13.43 0.94
CA ILE A 148 -14.16 12.91 -0.22
C ILE A 148 -13.91 11.41 -0.38
N SER A 149 -14.98 10.64 -0.52
CA SER A 149 -14.94 9.25 -0.99
C SER A 149 -15.25 9.20 -2.49
N ILE A 150 -14.51 8.36 -3.23
CA ILE A 150 -14.51 8.33 -4.69
C ILE A 150 -15.41 7.19 -5.15
N ASN A 151 -16.54 7.52 -5.77
CA ASN A 151 -17.47 6.54 -6.34
C ASN A 151 -16.85 5.75 -7.49
N PRO A 152 -17.37 4.55 -7.82
CA PRO A 152 -16.94 3.77 -8.97
C PRO A 152 -16.90 4.59 -10.26
N SER A 153 -15.90 4.33 -11.10
CA SER A 153 -15.60 5.05 -12.34
C SER A 153 -15.23 6.52 -12.17
N SER A 154 -15.00 7.01 -10.96
CA SER A 154 -14.56 8.38 -10.68
C SER A 154 -13.11 8.43 -10.23
N SER A 155 -12.53 9.64 -10.19
CA SER A 155 -11.21 9.87 -9.59
C SER A 155 -11.15 11.14 -8.75
N LEU A 156 -10.20 11.17 -7.83
CA LEU A 156 -9.82 12.35 -7.04
C LEU A 156 -8.30 12.41 -6.95
N THR A 157 -7.73 13.61 -7.08
CA THR A 157 -6.32 13.85 -6.73
C THR A 157 -6.22 14.49 -5.35
N TYR A 158 -5.54 13.78 -4.46
CA TYR A 158 -5.13 14.25 -3.14
C TYR A 158 -3.85 15.10 -3.25
N TYR A 159 -3.72 16.09 -2.38
CA TYR A 159 -2.48 16.87 -2.22
C TYR A 159 -1.88 16.69 -0.83
N TYR A 160 -0.61 16.28 -0.78
CA TYR A 160 0.16 16.15 0.45
C TYR A 160 1.50 16.89 0.35
N GLU A 161 2.05 17.30 1.48
CA GLU A 161 3.38 17.89 1.59
C GLU A 161 4.10 17.27 2.79
N PRO A 162 4.73 16.09 2.63
CA PRO A 162 5.27 15.35 3.76
C PRO A 162 6.45 16.05 4.43
N VAL A 163 6.22 16.59 5.62
CA VAL A 163 7.24 17.27 6.44
C VAL A 163 7.85 16.37 7.51
N GLU A 164 7.20 15.25 7.84
CA GLU A 164 7.68 14.26 8.79
C GLU A 164 8.21 13.02 8.06
N VAL A 165 9.30 12.45 8.60
CA VAL A 165 10.06 11.38 7.95
C VAL A 165 9.93 10.09 8.73
N GLY A 166 9.91 8.95 8.03
CA GLY A 166 9.81 7.65 8.69
C GLY A 166 8.92 6.68 7.94
N THR A 167 8.46 5.67 8.69
CA THR A 167 7.57 4.62 8.21
C THR A 167 6.12 4.90 8.60
N PHE A 168 5.30 5.14 7.58
CA PHE A 168 3.86 5.35 7.65
C PHE A 168 3.12 4.23 6.93
N MET A 169 1.80 4.32 6.94
CA MET A 169 0.91 3.43 6.21
C MET A 169 -0.27 4.20 5.65
N TYR A 170 -0.94 3.62 4.66
CA TYR A 170 -2.16 4.15 4.10
C TYR A 170 -3.21 3.07 3.88
N HIS A 171 -4.49 3.45 3.98
CA HIS A 171 -5.60 2.53 3.75
C HIS A 171 -6.88 3.23 3.30
N CYS A 172 -7.88 2.45 2.89
CA CYS A 172 -9.22 2.96 2.64
C CYS A 172 -9.98 3.12 3.96
N HIS A 173 -10.70 4.23 4.12
CA HIS A 173 -11.51 4.50 5.31
C HIS A 173 -13.03 4.38 5.06
N VAL A 174 -13.44 4.03 3.84
CA VAL A 174 -14.82 3.63 3.55
C VAL A 174 -15.06 2.26 4.18
N GLU A 175 -16.13 2.14 4.98
CA GLU A 175 -16.47 0.92 5.72
C GLU A 175 -15.24 0.22 6.31
N ALA A 176 -14.41 0.99 7.03
CA ALA A 176 -13.00 0.67 7.24
C ALA A 176 -12.73 -0.78 7.68
N ALA A 177 -13.52 -1.35 8.59
CA ALA A 177 -13.35 -2.74 9.01
C ALA A 177 -13.44 -3.74 7.84
N GLU A 178 -14.39 -3.54 6.91
CA GLU A 178 -14.52 -4.38 5.72
C GLU A 178 -13.38 -4.12 4.74
N HIS A 179 -13.13 -2.88 4.33
CA HIS A 179 -12.16 -2.60 3.27
C HIS A 179 -10.72 -2.92 3.71
N MET A 180 -10.40 -2.75 5.00
CA MET A 180 -9.15 -3.18 5.58
C MET A 180 -9.04 -4.71 5.60
N GLN A 181 -10.08 -5.41 6.08
CA GLN A 181 -10.10 -6.88 6.06
C GLN A 181 -10.01 -7.42 4.64
N MET A 182 -10.62 -6.75 3.66
CA MET A 182 -10.56 -7.17 2.27
C MET A 182 -9.20 -6.89 1.63
N GLY A 183 -8.33 -6.05 2.21
CA GLY A 183 -6.93 -5.89 1.79
C GLY A 183 -6.51 -4.50 1.30
N MET A 184 -7.32 -3.46 1.51
CA MET A 184 -6.98 -2.08 1.11
C MET A 184 -5.97 -1.42 2.06
N LEU A 185 -4.77 -2.00 2.17
CA LEU A 185 -3.75 -1.68 3.18
C LEU A 185 -2.35 -1.64 2.53
N GLY A 186 -1.66 -0.51 2.65
CA GLY A 186 -0.33 -0.32 2.06
C GLY A 186 0.63 0.48 2.92
N ASN A 187 1.92 0.37 2.60
CA ASN A 187 2.98 1.10 3.26
C ASN A 187 3.32 2.40 2.55
N LEU A 188 3.71 3.41 3.33
CA LEU A 188 4.15 4.73 2.85
C LEU A 188 5.43 5.10 3.58
N TYR A 189 6.51 5.43 2.86
CA TYR A 189 7.76 5.86 3.49
C TYR A 189 8.14 7.25 3.02
N VAL A 190 8.48 8.12 3.98
CA VAL A 190 9.01 9.46 3.71
C VAL A 190 10.49 9.47 4.07
N LEU A 191 11.32 9.71 3.05
CA LEU A 191 12.78 9.68 3.14
C LEU A 191 13.31 11.02 3.68
N PRO A 192 14.30 10.98 4.60
CA PRO A 192 14.85 12.18 5.21
C PRO A 192 15.74 12.99 4.27
N LYS A 193 15.71 14.32 4.38
CA LYS A 193 16.67 15.22 3.71
C LYS A 193 18.13 14.90 4.03
N GLN A 194 18.40 14.25 5.16
CA GLN A 194 19.73 13.78 5.53
C GLN A 194 20.40 12.89 4.47
N ASN A 195 19.61 12.20 3.63
CA ASN A 195 20.10 11.41 2.50
C ASN A 195 20.77 12.26 1.41
N ASP A 196 20.34 13.52 1.28
CA ASP A 196 20.75 14.44 0.22
C ASP A 196 21.82 15.45 0.68
N LEU A 197 22.44 15.23 1.84
CA LEU A 197 23.51 16.09 2.35
C LEU A 197 24.75 16.07 1.43
N PRO A 198 25.54 17.17 1.39
CA PRO A 198 26.83 17.16 0.70
C PRO A 198 27.78 16.10 1.26
N ASN A 199 28.56 15.50 0.36
CA ASN A 199 29.63 14.57 0.73
C ASN A 199 30.62 15.24 1.69
N GLY A 200 30.95 14.57 2.79
CA GLY A 200 31.87 15.09 3.81
C GLY A 200 31.19 15.86 4.95
N THR A 201 29.87 16.07 4.90
CA THR A 201 29.11 16.70 6.00
C THR A 201 29.28 15.90 7.29
N LEU A 202 29.66 16.56 8.39
CA LEU A 202 29.84 15.93 9.70
C LEU A 202 28.49 15.80 10.43
N LEU A 203 28.14 14.58 10.81
CA LEU A 203 26.96 14.20 11.58
C LEU A 203 27.45 13.61 12.91
N GLY A 204 27.66 14.47 13.91
CA GLY A 204 28.29 14.06 15.17
C GLY A 204 29.71 13.51 14.95
N THR A 205 29.88 12.20 15.17
CA THR A 205 31.16 11.50 14.91
C THR A 205 31.20 10.81 13.54
N HIS A 206 30.07 10.75 12.83
CA HIS A 206 29.96 10.15 11.51
C HIS A 206 30.16 11.20 10.42
N GLN A 207 30.77 10.82 9.30
CA GLN A 207 30.89 11.68 8.13
C GLN A 207 29.98 11.15 7.02
N HIS A 208 29.02 11.96 6.58
CA HIS A 208 28.14 11.63 5.48
C HIS A 208 28.96 11.41 4.20
N GLN A 209 28.65 10.32 3.51
CA GLN A 209 29.18 9.99 2.19
C GLN A 209 28.04 9.94 1.18
N THR A 210 28.29 10.36 -0.05
CA THR A 210 27.29 10.23 -1.13
C THR A 210 26.78 8.80 -1.23
N GLY A 211 25.46 8.64 -1.20
CA GLY A 211 24.80 7.34 -1.23
C GLY A 211 24.44 6.77 0.15
N ASN A 212 24.88 7.40 1.24
CA ASN A 212 24.39 7.05 2.57
C ASN A 212 22.89 7.30 2.67
N LYS A 213 22.18 6.32 3.24
CA LYS A 213 20.76 6.41 3.55
C LYS A 213 20.54 6.32 5.06
N TYR A 214 19.52 7.03 5.54
CA TYR A 214 19.14 7.12 6.94
C TYR A 214 17.64 6.90 7.06
N VAL A 215 17.19 6.35 8.19
CA VAL A 215 15.75 6.25 8.48
C VAL A 215 15.17 7.63 8.78
N TYR A 216 15.91 8.45 9.54
CA TYR A 216 15.47 9.73 10.06
C TYR A 216 16.54 10.83 9.87
N ASN A 217 16.14 12.09 10.05
CA ASN A 217 17.05 13.22 10.22
C ASN A 217 17.69 13.19 11.62
N ASP A 218 18.56 12.21 11.89
CA ASP A 218 19.12 11.97 13.21
C ASP A 218 20.25 12.94 13.61
N GLY A 219 20.91 13.60 12.66
CA GLY A 219 22.00 14.53 12.89
C GLY A 219 23.33 13.91 13.35
N ASP A 220 23.38 12.60 13.58
CA ASP A 220 24.54 11.88 14.12
C ASP A 220 24.91 10.60 13.33
N GLY A 221 24.11 10.26 12.31
CA GLY A 221 24.27 9.10 11.47
C GLY A 221 23.91 7.76 12.14
N SER A 222 23.29 7.78 13.32
CA SER A 222 22.98 6.58 14.09
C SER A 222 21.91 5.67 13.46
N THR A 223 21.04 6.22 12.61
CA THR A 223 19.99 5.54 11.85
C THR A 223 20.41 5.18 10.42
N ARG A 224 21.71 5.25 10.13
CA ARG A 224 22.26 4.90 8.82
C ARG A 224 22.11 3.41 8.52
N TYR A 225 21.70 3.07 7.30
CA TYR A 225 21.56 1.69 6.81
C TYR A 225 22.16 1.48 5.41
N ASP A 226 22.41 0.22 5.03
CA ASP A 226 22.89 -0.19 3.70
C ASP A 226 21.75 -0.64 2.79
N VAL A 227 20.91 -1.52 3.32
CA VAL A 227 19.83 -2.20 2.59
C VAL A 227 18.53 -2.02 3.37
N GLU A 228 17.43 -1.86 2.65
CA GLU A 228 16.11 -1.61 3.21
C GLU A 228 15.14 -2.68 2.72
N PHE A 229 14.35 -3.23 3.64
CA PHE A 229 13.31 -4.21 3.32
C PHE A 229 11.98 -3.80 3.94
N PRO A 230 10.92 -3.67 3.12
CA PRO A 230 9.57 -3.46 3.62
C PRO A 230 9.00 -4.77 4.18
N LEU A 231 8.36 -4.70 5.35
CA LEU A 231 7.70 -5.83 5.99
C LEU A 231 6.33 -5.39 6.52
N GLN A 232 5.32 -5.51 5.65
CA GLN A 232 3.93 -5.36 6.05
C GLN A 232 3.42 -6.67 6.64
N ILE A 233 3.08 -6.63 7.91
CA ILE A 233 2.31 -7.67 8.58
C ILE A 233 0.83 -7.47 8.24
N GLY A 234 0.19 -8.56 7.84
CA GLY A 234 -1.24 -8.60 7.56
C GLY A 234 -1.80 -9.99 7.76
N SER A 235 -3.11 -10.08 7.90
CA SER A 235 -3.80 -11.35 8.02
C SER A 235 -5.24 -11.26 7.53
N MET A 236 -5.78 -12.39 7.07
CA MET A 236 -7.13 -12.47 6.53
C MET A 236 -7.93 -13.59 7.20
N ASP A 237 -9.24 -13.37 7.29
CA ASP A 237 -10.25 -14.37 7.62
C ASP A 237 -10.81 -14.96 6.32
N PRO A 238 -10.44 -16.20 5.94
CA PRO A 238 -10.89 -16.79 4.68
C PRO A 238 -12.42 -16.90 4.58
N VAL A 239 -13.12 -17.09 5.71
CA VAL A 239 -14.58 -17.22 5.73
C VAL A 239 -15.23 -15.89 5.40
N PHE A 240 -14.69 -14.78 5.94
CA PHE A 240 -15.17 -13.44 5.61
C PHE A 240 -15.11 -13.17 4.11
N HIS A 241 -13.99 -13.51 3.47
CA HIS A 241 -13.79 -13.26 2.04
C HIS A 241 -14.65 -14.18 1.16
N ASP A 242 -14.82 -15.46 1.54
CA ASP A 242 -15.67 -16.40 0.81
C ASP A 242 -17.15 -16.00 0.93
N LEU A 243 -17.60 -15.56 2.11
CA LEU A 243 -18.96 -15.02 2.32
C LEU A 243 -19.15 -13.71 1.55
N HIS A 244 -18.14 -12.86 1.52
CA HIS A 244 -18.17 -11.64 0.73
C HIS A 244 -18.33 -11.96 -0.76
N LEU A 245 -17.50 -12.83 -1.35
CA LEU A 245 -17.65 -13.23 -2.75
C LEU A 245 -19.02 -13.89 -3.01
N GLY A 246 -19.51 -14.68 -2.04
CA GLY A 246 -20.81 -15.36 -2.09
C GLY A 246 -22.03 -14.48 -1.83
N VAL A 247 -21.86 -13.17 -1.65
CA VAL A 247 -22.95 -12.22 -1.36
C VAL A 247 -23.74 -12.61 -0.10
N GLN A 248 -23.02 -12.99 0.97
CA GLN A 248 -23.60 -13.40 2.24
C GLN A 248 -23.36 -12.36 3.34
N PRO A 249 -24.16 -12.36 4.43
CA PRO A 249 -23.91 -11.51 5.59
C PRO A 249 -22.53 -11.75 6.20
N LEU A 250 -21.82 -10.65 6.48
CA LEU A 250 -20.43 -10.70 6.95
C LEU A 250 -20.34 -10.83 8.47
N PRO A 251 -19.49 -11.73 8.99
CA PRO A 251 -19.42 -12.05 10.42
C PRO A 251 -18.50 -11.10 11.20
N PHE A 252 -18.68 -9.78 11.11
CA PHE A 252 -17.78 -8.78 11.72
C PHE A 252 -17.43 -9.04 13.20
N ALA A 253 -18.42 -9.45 14.02
CA ALA A 253 -18.20 -9.72 15.43
C ALA A 253 -17.39 -11.00 15.72
N ASN A 254 -17.30 -11.90 14.73
CA ASN A 254 -16.61 -13.20 14.82
C ASN A 254 -15.40 -13.26 13.88
N LEU A 255 -14.88 -12.11 13.43
CA LEU A 255 -13.70 -12.04 12.58
C LEU A 255 -12.56 -12.83 13.21
N LEU A 256 -12.04 -13.82 12.46
CA LEU A 256 -10.97 -14.69 12.90
C LEU A 256 -9.95 -14.87 11.80
N ASP A 257 -8.87 -14.12 11.89
CA ASP A 257 -7.79 -14.23 10.92
C ASP A 257 -7.01 -15.53 11.12
N THR A 258 -7.02 -16.35 10.06
CA THR A 258 -6.30 -17.63 10.03
C THR A 258 -5.28 -17.71 8.90
N TYR A 259 -5.16 -16.66 8.08
CA TYR A 259 -4.19 -16.55 7.00
C TYR A 259 -3.22 -15.39 7.27
N PRO A 260 -2.25 -15.55 8.19
CA PRO A 260 -1.23 -14.55 8.48
C PRO A 260 -0.16 -14.51 7.39
N MET A 261 0.34 -13.31 7.09
CA MET A 261 1.22 -13.05 5.96
C MET A 261 2.28 -12.00 6.27
N LEU A 262 3.39 -12.08 5.54
CA LEU A 262 4.34 -10.98 5.36
C LEU A 262 4.25 -10.50 3.90
N ASN A 263 4.07 -9.21 3.69
CA ASN A 263 3.91 -8.60 2.37
C ASN A 263 2.82 -9.27 1.50
N GLY A 264 1.79 -9.82 2.14
CA GLY A 264 0.70 -10.56 1.50
C GLY A 264 1.07 -11.97 1.02
N ARG A 265 2.17 -12.54 1.51
CA ARG A 265 2.58 -13.92 1.22
C ARG A 265 2.69 -14.75 2.49
N GLY A 266 2.30 -16.01 2.42
CA GLY A 266 2.62 -17.03 3.43
C GLY A 266 3.89 -17.79 3.05
N TYR A 267 4.62 -18.36 4.02
CA TYR A 267 5.78 -19.21 3.73
C TYR A 267 5.35 -20.49 2.97
N PRO A 268 6.09 -20.99 1.95
CA PRO A 268 7.40 -20.55 1.46
C PRO A 268 7.36 -19.46 0.38
N ASP A 269 6.18 -18.94 0.01
CA ASP A 269 6.10 -17.91 -1.04
C ASP A 269 6.75 -16.57 -0.63
N THR A 270 6.91 -16.34 0.68
CA THR A 270 7.63 -15.19 1.25
C THR A 270 9.09 -15.10 0.79
N VAL A 271 9.74 -16.24 0.50
CA VAL A 271 11.15 -16.26 0.04
C VAL A 271 11.30 -16.21 -1.48
N ASN A 272 10.19 -16.22 -2.23
CA ASN A 272 10.23 -16.15 -3.68
C ASN A 272 10.59 -14.74 -4.16
N ASN A 273 11.84 -14.55 -4.57
CA ASN A 273 12.35 -13.28 -5.08
C ASN A 273 12.35 -13.18 -6.62
N SER A 274 11.43 -13.87 -7.30
CA SER A 274 11.30 -13.75 -8.75
C SER A 274 11.06 -12.28 -9.15
N PRO A 275 11.76 -11.75 -10.17
CA PRO A 275 11.53 -10.39 -10.68
C PRO A 275 10.10 -10.17 -11.19
N THR A 276 9.42 -11.24 -11.60
CA THR A 276 8.02 -11.19 -12.07
C THR A 276 7.01 -11.42 -10.94
N GLY A 277 7.47 -11.60 -9.70
CA GLY A 277 6.64 -11.97 -8.56
C GLY A 277 6.09 -13.39 -8.63
N LEU A 278 5.10 -13.69 -7.77
CA LEU A 278 4.32 -14.92 -7.84
C LEU A 278 3.43 -14.93 -9.10
N PRO A 279 3.07 -16.11 -9.63
CA PRO A 279 2.06 -16.20 -10.68
C PRO A 279 0.77 -15.47 -10.31
N ALA A 280 0.10 -14.88 -11.31
CA ALA A 280 -1.23 -14.31 -11.10
C ALA A 280 -2.23 -15.42 -10.70
N PRO A 281 -3.21 -15.12 -9.83
CA PRO A 281 -4.30 -16.04 -9.51
C PRO A 281 -5.04 -16.52 -10.76
N GLU A 282 -5.45 -17.78 -10.78
CA GLU A 282 -6.12 -18.40 -11.93
C GLU A 282 -7.44 -17.69 -12.28
N GLU A 283 -8.15 -17.20 -11.27
CA GLU A 283 -9.40 -16.45 -11.41
C GLU A 283 -9.20 -15.15 -12.22
N LYS A 284 -8.07 -14.46 -11.99
CA LYS A 284 -7.71 -13.26 -12.76
C LYS A 284 -7.34 -13.60 -14.19
N VAL A 285 -6.60 -14.69 -14.40
CA VAL A 285 -6.21 -15.16 -15.73
C VAL A 285 -7.45 -15.53 -16.54
N ALA A 286 -8.39 -16.25 -15.93
CA ALA A 286 -9.64 -16.68 -16.56
C ALA A 286 -10.55 -15.50 -16.93
N ALA A 287 -10.57 -14.43 -16.13
CA ALA A 287 -11.37 -13.24 -16.39
C ALA A 287 -10.86 -12.41 -17.58
N ASN A 288 -9.58 -12.56 -17.97
CA ASN A 288 -8.99 -12.01 -19.19
C ASN A 288 -9.12 -10.47 -19.34
N TYR A 289 -9.08 -9.75 -18.22
CA TYR A 289 -8.89 -8.28 -18.22
C TYR A 289 -7.41 -7.91 -18.44
N ARG A 290 -7.10 -6.62 -18.63
CA ARG A 290 -5.71 -6.18 -18.82
C ARG A 290 -4.78 -6.54 -17.65
N SER A 291 -5.35 -6.70 -16.45
CA SER A 291 -4.65 -7.10 -15.23
C SER A 291 -4.49 -8.62 -15.07
N ALA A 292 -4.96 -9.44 -16.02
CA ALA A 292 -5.02 -10.90 -15.91
C ALA A 292 -3.68 -11.56 -15.56
N ASN A 293 -2.57 -11.03 -16.09
CA ASN A 293 -1.22 -11.55 -15.87
C ASN A 293 -0.44 -10.76 -14.81
N VAL A 294 -1.10 -9.86 -14.08
CA VAL A 294 -0.47 -9.05 -13.03
C VAL A 294 -0.56 -9.80 -11.71
N THR A 295 0.59 -10.05 -11.10
CA THR A 295 0.67 -10.64 -9.75
C THR A 295 -0.06 -9.76 -8.73
N SER A 296 -0.79 -10.41 -7.83
CA SER A 296 -1.52 -9.72 -6.76
C SER A 296 -0.73 -9.67 -5.44
N ASN A 297 0.38 -10.41 -5.34
CA ASN A 297 1.27 -10.41 -4.18
C ASN A 297 2.70 -10.02 -4.62
N PRO A 298 2.91 -8.78 -5.11
CA PRO A 298 4.13 -8.41 -5.84
C PRO A 298 5.37 -8.39 -4.96
N GLN A 299 5.24 -8.11 -3.67
CA GLN A 299 6.37 -7.83 -2.79
C GLN A 299 6.88 -9.10 -2.10
N SER A 300 8.14 -9.44 -2.33
CA SER A 300 8.85 -10.50 -1.59
C SER A 300 9.10 -10.06 -0.14
N SER A 301 9.26 -11.03 0.75
CA SER A 301 9.74 -10.79 2.12
C SER A 301 11.15 -11.36 2.34
N LEU A 302 11.82 -11.87 1.29
CA LEU A 302 13.19 -12.33 1.37
C LEU A 302 14.13 -11.15 1.65
N ILE A 303 14.85 -11.22 2.77
CA ILE A 303 15.83 -10.22 3.18
C ILE A 303 17.22 -10.70 2.76
N GLN A 304 18.00 -9.83 2.12
CA GLN A 304 19.33 -10.15 1.60
C GLN A 304 20.32 -9.04 1.96
N ALA A 305 21.48 -9.42 2.49
CA ALA A 305 22.55 -8.50 2.85
C ALA A 305 23.93 -9.16 2.74
N GLN A 306 24.97 -8.36 2.61
CA GLN A 306 26.36 -8.79 2.79
C GLN A 306 26.77 -8.61 4.26
N ALA A 307 27.65 -9.47 4.75
CA ALA A 307 28.19 -9.38 6.10
C ALA A 307 28.86 -8.01 6.34
N GLY A 308 28.54 -7.37 7.47
CA GLY A 308 28.96 -6.01 7.79
C GLY A 308 28.01 -4.91 7.33
N GLN A 309 26.96 -5.25 6.56
CA GLN A 309 25.90 -4.30 6.23
C GLN A 309 24.89 -4.15 7.39
N LYS A 310 24.27 -2.97 7.47
CA LYS A 310 23.12 -2.66 8.30
C LYS A 310 21.85 -2.81 7.49
N ILE A 311 20.99 -3.73 7.93
CA ILE A 311 19.68 -3.98 7.34
C ILE A 311 18.65 -3.10 8.05
N LEU A 312 17.92 -2.28 7.31
CA LEU A 312 16.70 -1.63 7.80
C LEU A 312 15.49 -2.52 7.48
N LEU A 313 14.77 -2.92 8.51
CA LEU A 313 13.43 -3.49 8.39
C LEU A 313 12.42 -2.39 8.72
N ARG A 314 11.57 -2.06 7.73
CA ARG A 314 10.40 -1.19 7.93
C ARG A 314 9.20 -2.06 8.21
N ILE A 315 8.89 -2.23 9.48
CA ILE A 315 7.86 -3.17 9.93
C ILE A 315 6.59 -2.38 10.21
N SER A 316 5.49 -2.75 9.58
CA SER A 316 4.16 -2.22 9.87
C SER A 316 3.22 -3.37 10.15
N ASN A 317 2.25 -3.18 11.03
CA ASN A 317 1.14 -4.11 11.17
C ASN A 317 -0.17 -3.41 10.82
N LEU A 318 -0.76 -3.83 9.72
CA LEU A 318 -1.98 -3.25 9.15
C LEU A 318 -3.20 -4.15 9.36
N ASN A 319 -3.08 -5.21 10.15
CA ASN A 319 -4.21 -6.05 10.48
C ASN A 319 -5.20 -5.34 11.42
N ILE A 320 -6.39 -5.92 11.57
CA ILE A 320 -7.45 -5.34 12.43
C ILE A 320 -7.82 -6.22 13.62
N THR A 321 -7.30 -7.45 13.70
CA THR A 321 -7.75 -8.46 14.67
C THR A 321 -6.70 -8.88 15.69
N THR A 322 -5.41 -8.77 15.38
CA THR A 322 -4.37 -9.56 16.05
C THR A 322 -3.11 -8.74 16.35
N PHE A 323 -2.40 -9.07 17.43
CA PHE A 323 -1.04 -8.58 17.65
C PHE A 323 -0.06 -9.64 17.17
N TYR A 324 0.98 -9.22 16.45
CA TYR A 324 2.01 -10.13 15.98
C TYR A 324 3.36 -9.78 16.57
N SER A 325 4.08 -10.82 17.02
CA SER A 325 5.42 -10.70 17.58
C SER A 325 6.45 -11.36 16.66
N LEU A 326 7.26 -10.57 15.95
CA LEU A 326 8.32 -11.06 15.07
C LEU A 326 9.65 -11.20 15.82
N SER A 327 10.43 -12.24 15.50
CA SER A 327 11.77 -12.46 16.03
C SER A 327 12.72 -12.98 14.96
N ALA A 328 13.99 -12.54 15.03
CA ALA A 328 15.09 -13.06 14.24
C ALA A 328 16.12 -13.71 15.17
N MET A 329 16.06 -15.03 15.31
CA MET A 329 16.92 -15.74 16.27
C MET A 329 18.40 -15.59 15.88
N GLY A 330 19.22 -15.12 16.83
CA GLY A 330 20.65 -14.89 16.61
C GLY A 330 21.00 -13.55 15.96
N LEU A 331 20.01 -12.73 15.62
CA LEU A 331 20.20 -11.40 15.05
C LEU A 331 19.53 -10.35 15.96
N PRO A 332 20.30 -9.70 16.86
CA PRO A 332 19.79 -8.61 17.67
C PRO A 332 19.18 -7.50 16.81
N MET A 333 17.97 -7.08 17.17
CA MET A 333 17.22 -6.04 16.48
C MET A 333 17.30 -4.73 17.27
N LYS A 334 17.78 -3.66 16.65
CA LYS A 334 17.81 -2.33 17.25
C LYS A 334 16.62 -1.52 16.76
N VAL A 335 15.68 -1.19 17.64
CA VAL A 335 14.55 -0.32 17.30
C VAL A 335 14.99 1.13 17.39
N VAL A 336 14.84 1.88 16.28
CA VAL A 336 15.28 3.28 16.16
C VAL A 336 14.14 4.27 16.00
N GLY A 337 12.94 3.79 15.66
CA GLY A 337 11.75 4.62 15.47
C GLY A 337 10.46 3.82 15.60
N THR A 338 9.39 4.51 15.96
CA THR A 338 8.03 3.96 16.07
C THR A 338 7.01 4.98 15.60
N GLY A 339 6.00 4.56 14.83
CA GLY A 339 4.92 5.44 14.38
C GLY A 339 5.42 6.67 13.62
N ALA A 340 6.35 6.47 12.67
CA ALA A 340 7.02 7.52 11.92
C ALA A 340 7.77 8.59 12.75
N HIS A 341 8.17 8.25 13.98
CA HIS A 341 8.98 9.11 14.81
C HIS A 341 10.25 8.42 15.29
N ILE A 342 11.37 9.14 15.21
CA ILE A 342 12.65 8.71 15.77
C ILE A 342 12.55 8.58 17.30
N LEU A 343 13.08 7.50 17.85
CA LEU A 343 13.14 7.31 19.30
C LEU A 343 14.26 8.17 19.90
N LYS A 344 13.92 9.42 20.23
CA LYS A 344 14.78 10.34 20.97
C LYS A 344 14.10 10.83 22.25
N GLY A 345 14.88 10.93 23.32
CA GLY A 345 14.41 11.53 24.56
C GLY A 345 14.22 13.05 24.42
N PRO A 346 13.58 13.72 25.41
CA PRO A 346 13.39 15.18 25.39
C PRO A 346 14.68 16.01 25.34
N ASN A 347 15.81 15.40 25.73
CA ASN A 347 17.15 15.98 25.66
C ASN A 347 17.85 15.75 24.30
N GLY A 348 17.16 15.15 23.33
CA GLY A 348 17.68 14.82 22.01
C GLY A 348 18.58 13.58 21.97
N LEU A 349 18.82 12.92 23.11
CA LEU A 349 19.62 11.69 23.15
C LEU A 349 18.84 10.50 22.57
N PRO A 350 19.51 9.58 21.86
CA PRO A 350 18.89 8.35 21.39
C PRO A 350 18.24 7.56 22.54
N ALA A 351 16.99 7.17 22.34
CA ALA A 351 16.25 6.25 23.19
C ALA A 351 16.05 4.89 22.50
N TYR A 352 16.96 4.54 21.57
CA TYR A 352 16.97 3.26 20.88
C TYR A 352 17.18 2.13 21.87
N TYR A 353 16.63 0.95 21.55
CA TYR A 353 16.81 -0.23 22.37
C TYR A 353 17.03 -1.46 21.50
N ASP A 354 17.84 -2.38 22.03
CA ASP A 354 18.07 -3.69 21.42
C ASP A 354 17.04 -4.68 21.97
N THR A 355 16.52 -5.53 21.08
CA THR A 355 15.55 -6.57 21.41
C THR A 355 15.76 -7.80 20.54
N ASN A 356 15.24 -8.95 20.98
CA ASN A 356 15.17 -10.17 20.17
C ASN A 356 13.82 -10.32 19.47
N SER A 357 12.84 -9.50 19.83
CA SER A 357 11.49 -9.54 19.26
C SER A 357 10.83 -8.17 19.26
N VAL A 358 10.04 -7.89 18.24
CA VAL A 358 9.17 -6.71 18.16
C VAL A 358 7.73 -7.17 18.12
N THR A 359 6.85 -6.51 18.87
CA THR A 359 5.41 -6.78 18.86
C THR A 359 4.68 -5.54 18.38
N LEU A 360 3.79 -5.72 17.40
CA LEU A 360 3.01 -4.63 16.82
C LEU A 360 1.53 -5.00 16.82
N GLY A 361 0.69 -4.07 17.27
CA GLY A 361 -0.74 -4.07 17.06
C GLY A 361 -1.13 -3.50 15.70
N GLY A 362 -2.40 -3.63 15.34
CA GLY A 362 -2.94 -3.01 14.12
C GLY A 362 -2.79 -1.48 14.14
N GLY A 363 -2.30 -0.91 13.04
CA GLY A 363 -2.00 0.52 12.92
C GLY A 363 -0.63 0.95 13.46
N GLU A 364 0.19 0.02 13.95
CA GLU A 364 1.52 0.35 14.47
C GLU A 364 2.64 0.07 13.46
N ALA A 365 3.70 0.88 13.53
CA ALA A 365 4.91 0.68 12.73
C ALA A 365 6.17 0.87 13.57
N MET A 366 7.24 0.14 13.22
CA MET A 366 8.55 0.20 13.84
C MET A 366 9.65 0.16 12.77
N ASP A 367 10.68 0.98 12.96
CA ASP A 367 11.90 0.94 12.17
C ASP A 367 13.00 0.23 12.95
N VAL A 368 13.49 -0.87 12.39
CA VAL A 368 14.43 -1.77 13.06
C VAL A 368 15.71 -1.91 12.24
N ILE A 369 16.86 -1.75 12.89
CA ILE A 369 18.16 -1.96 12.29
C ILE A 369 18.76 -3.27 12.80
N ILE A 370 19.20 -4.14 11.90
CA ILE A 370 20.04 -5.30 12.19
C ILE A 370 21.45 -5.00 11.66
N ASP A 371 22.42 -4.88 12.56
CA ASP A 371 23.83 -4.72 12.19
C ASP A 371 24.46 -6.11 12.02
N THR A 372 24.87 -6.43 10.79
CA THR A 372 25.46 -7.74 10.48
C THR A 372 26.97 -7.79 10.70
N THR A 373 27.57 -6.77 11.32
CA THR A 373 28.99 -6.77 11.67
C THR A 373 29.32 -7.93 12.61
N GLY A 374 30.21 -8.83 12.16
CA GLY A 374 30.59 -10.02 12.93
C GLY A 374 29.55 -11.14 12.93
N VAL A 375 28.45 -10.99 12.19
CA VAL A 375 27.45 -12.04 11.99
C VAL A 375 27.95 -13.01 10.91
N PRO A 376 28.01 -14.33 11.17
CA PRO A 376 28.40 -15.30 10.16
C PRO A 376 27.47 -15.30 8.95
N ALA A 377 28.03 -15.48 7.76
CA ALA A 377 27.25 -15.72 6.55
C ALA A 377 26.39 -16.99 6.72
N GLY A 378 25.16 -16.94 6.23
CA GLY A 378 24.18 -18.02 6.38
C GLY A 378 22.73 -17.54 6.21
N THR A 379 21.81 -18.48 6.38
CA THR A 379 20.37 -18.24 6.38
C THR A 379 19.87 -18.17 7.82
N TYR A 380 19.21 -17.06 8.15
CA TYR A 380 18.50 -16.84 9.40
C TYR A 380 17.01 -16.71 9.09
N PHE A 381 16.16 -16.86 10.10
CA PHE A 381 14.71 -16.77 9.94
C PHE A 381 14.17 -15.57 10.70
N LEU A 382 13.28 -14.83 10.06
CA LEU A 382 12.40 -13.86 10.69
C LEU A 382 10.99 -14.46 10.71
N TYR A 383 10.42 -14.66 11.89
CA TYR A 383 9.16 -15.38 12.02
C TYR A 383 8.33 -14.90 13.21
N SER A 384 7.04 -15.19 13.16
CA SER A 384 6.13 -14.93 14.28
C SER A 384 6.37 -15.91 15.42
N THR A 385 6.60 -15.38 16.62
CA THR A 385 6.72 -16.17 17.85
C THR A 385 5.39 -16.70 18.36
N ASN A 386 4.27 -16.19 17.82
CA ASN A 386 2.95 -16.80 17.93
C ASN A 386 2.90 -18.03 17.01
N LEU A 387 3.37 -19.18 17.50
CA LEU A 387 3.67 -20.35 16.67
C LEU A 387 2.46 -20.91 15.89
N ASN A 388 1.24 -20.66 16.35
CA ASN A 388 0.00 -21.01 15.64
C ASN A 388 -0.19 -20.22 14.32
N TYR A 389 0.61 -19.17 14.09
CA TYR A 389 0.59 -18.34 12.88
C TYR A 389 1.76 -18.64 11.94
N LEU A 390 2.43 -19.78 12.11
CA LEU A 390 3.42 -20.31 11.16
C LEU A 390 2.79 -21.24 10.09
N SER A 391 1.47 -21.27 10.03
CA SER A 391 0.64 -22.04 9.10
C SER A 391 -0.53 -21.17 8.62
N ASN A 392 -1.10 -21.47 7.45
CA ASN A 392 -2.38 -20.91 7.04
C ASN A 392 -3.49 -21.89 7.44
N ASN A 393 -4.36 -21.47 8.35
CA ASN A 393 -5.47 -22.28 8.86
C ASN A 393 -4.99 -23.66 9.34
N THR A 394 -5.41 -24.75 8.70
CA THR A 394 -5.05 -26.13 9.06
C THR A 394 -3.92 -26.71 8.22
N GLU A 395 -3.32 -25.92 7.32
CA GLU A 395 -2.35 -26.38 6.33
C GLU A 395 -0.90 -26.14 6.79
N ASP A 396 -0.01 -27.09 6.49
CA ASP A 396 1.40 -27.01 6.88
C ASP A 396 2.15 -25.86 6.18
N PHE A 397 1.68 -25.43 5.01
CA PHE A 397 2.21 -24.27 4.28
C PHE A 397 1.37 -23.02 4.55
N GLY A 398 2.06 -21.88 4.62
CA GLY A 398 1.48 -20.59 4.94
C GLY A 398 2.18 -19.93 6.13
N GLY A 399 1.56 -18.87 6.61
CA GLY A 399 1.97 -18.21 7.83
C GLY A 399 3.15 -17.26 7.73
N MET A 400 3.46 -16.67 8.87
CA MET A 400 4.30 -15.49 9.02
C MET A 400 5.75 -15.88 9.32
N MET A 401 6.45 -16.28 8.25
CA MET A 401 7.88 -16.59 8.28
C MET A 401 8.54 -16.14 6.97
N THR A 402 9.77 -15.68 7.06
CA THR A 402 10.65 -15.42 5.92
C THR A 402 12.12 -15.66 6.30
N GLU A 403 13.01 -15.50 5.33
CA GLU A 403 14.44 -15.73 5.47
C GLU A 403 15.24 -14.43 5.38
N ILE A 404 16.35 -14.39 6.12
CA ILE A 404 17.40 -13.38 6.05
C ILE A 404 18.67 -14.09 5.56
N HIS A 405 19.11 -13.78 4.34
CA HIS A 405 20.32 -14.33 3.74
C HIS A 405 21.46 -13.35 3.91
N ILE A 406 22.49 -13.75 4.66
CA ILE A 406 23.72 -12.99 4.84
C ILE A 406 24.81 -13.66 4.01
N THR A 407 25.31 -12.98 2.99
CA THR A 407 26.41 -13.46 2.14
C THR A 407 27.74 -12.83 2.54
N LEU A 408 28.85 -13.41 2.07
CA LEU A 408 30.19 -12.82 2.22
C LEU A 408 30.39 -11.58 1.37
#